data_AF-A0A963DJM2-F1
#
_entry.id   AF-A0A963DJM2-F1
#
_cell.length_a   1.000
_cell.length_b   1.000
_cell.length_c   1.000
_cell.angle_alpha   90.00
_cell.angle_beta   90.00
_cell.angle_gamma   90.00
#
_symmetry.space_group_name_H-M   'P 1'
#
loop_
_entity.id
_entity.type
_entity.pdbx_description
1 polymer ?
#
loop_
_entity_poly.entity_id
_entity_poly.type
_entity_poly.pdbx_seq_one_letter_code
_entity_poly.pdbx_strand_id
1 'polypeptide(L)'
;DLDMAGAQEAGTPPERARAALMAGCDMALACNDRRAAVAILDHLGLKPDPVSQVRLIRLHGRGRPNLKRLHYNPVWQRAVRLVQDYDASPLLEMDI
;
A
#
# COMPACT_ATOMS: atom_id res chain seq x y z
N ASP A 1 -7.11 5.18 -2.98
CA ASP A 1 -7.68 4.15 -3.87
C ASP A 1 -8.43 4.87 -4.97
N LEU A 2 -8.22 4.53 -6.26
CA LEU A 2 -8.91 5.16 -7.39
C LEU A 2 -10.30 4.56 -7.66
N ASP A 3 -10.64 3.46 -6.98
CA ASP A 3 -11.97 2.85 -7.03
C ASP A 3 -12.94 3.50 -6.03
N MET A 4 -12.44 4.37 -5.13
CA MET A 4 -13.28 5.06 -4.15
C MET A 4 -14.30 5.98 -4.86
N ALA A 5 -15.52 6.04 -4.34
CA ALA A 5 -16.62 6.81 -4.95
C ALA A 5 -16.23 8.28 -5.22
N GLY A 6 -15.55 8.93 -4.27
CA GLY A 6 -15.11 10.32 -4.43
C GLY A 6 -14.05 10.55 -5.52
N ALA A 7 -13.34 9.50 -5.96
CA ALA A 7 -12.39 9.63 -7.06
C ALA A 7 -13.09 9.63 -8.43
N GLN A 8 -14.31 9.09 -8.53
CA GLN A 8 -15.01 8.88 -9.81
C GLN A 8 -15.29 10.18 -10.58
N GLU A 9 -15.32 11.32 -9.89
CA GLU A 9 -15.41 12.66 -10.49
C GLU A 9 -14.26 12.97 -11.46
N ALA A 10 -13.09 12.34 -11.29
CA ALA A 10 -11.93 12.55 -12.14
C ALA A 10 -11.95 11.72 -13.46
N GLY A 11 -13.14 11.27 -13.88
CA GLY A 11 -13.38 10.61 -15.16
C GLY A 11 -13.27 9.09 -15.09
N THR A 12 -13.00 8.45 -16.23
CA THR A 12 -12.80 7.00 -16.37
C THR A 12 -11.55 6.50 -15.63
N PRO A 13 -11.41 5.19 -15.33
CA PRO A 13 -10.26 4.69 -14.58
C PRO A 13 -8.89 5.12 -15.13
N PRO A 14 -8.61 5.07 -16.45
CA PRO A 14 -7.34 5.56 -17.01
C PRO A 14 -7.15 7.07 -16.83
N GLU A 15 -8.21 7.86 -16.92
CA GLU A 15 -8.17 9.32 -16.71
C GLU A 15 -7.85 9.66 -15.25
N ARG A 16 -8.49 8.97 -14.30
CA ARG A 16 -8.19 9.11 -12.86
C ARG A 16 -6.74 8.75 -12.55
N ALA A 17 -6.25 7.64 -13.11
CA ALA A 17 -4.87 7.22 -12.93
C ALA A 17 -3.89 8.23 -13.54
N ARG A 18 -4.17 8.75 -14.73
CA ARG A 18 -3.37 9.81 -15.35
C ARG A 18 -3.37 11.08 -14.50
N ALA A 19 -4.52 11.51 -14.00
CA ALA A 19 -4.65 12.71 -13.17
C ALA A 19 -3.82 12.59 -11.89
N ALA A 20 -3.90 11.44 -11.19
CA ALA A 20 -3.11 11.20 -9.98
C ALA A 20 -1.60 11.23 -10.25
N LEU A 21 -1.14 10.54 -11.30
CA LEU A 21 0.28 10.50 -11.65
C LEU A 21 0.80 11.87 -12.13
N MET A 22 0.00 12.62 -12.90
CA MET A 22 0.33 13.99 -13.31
C MET A 22 0.36 14.98 -12.13
N ALA A 23 -0.44 14.74 -11.10
CA ALA A 23 -0.40 15.50 -9.85
C ALA A 23 0.85 15.19 -8.99
N GLY A 24 1.68 14.23 -9.41
CA GLY A 24 2.95 13.90 -8.76
C GLY A 24 2.94 12.60 -7.96
N CYS A 25 1.87 11.80 -8.02
CA CYS A 25 1.90 10.45 -7.44
C CYS A 25 2.91 9.56 -8.17
N ASP A 26 3.63 8.72 -7.41
CA ASP A 26 4.55 7.71 -7.96
C ASP A 26 3.84 6.42 -8.41
N MET A 27 2.69 6.13 -7.79
CA MET A 27 1.91 4.92 -8.01
C MET A 27 0.43 5.25 -7.86
N ALA A 28 -0.39 4.63 -8.70
CA ALA A 28 -1.85 4.62 -8.59
C ALA A 28 -2.31 3.26 -8.05
N LEU A 29 -3.30 3.26 -7.15
CA LEU A 29 -3.91 2.04 -6.61
C LEU A 29 -5.32 1.87 -7.16
N ALA A 30 -5.60 0.72 -7.74
CA ALA A 30 -6.93 0.22 -8.11
C ALA A 30 -7.11 -1.13 -7.42
N CYS A 31 -7.85 -1.13 -6.31
CA CYS A 31 -7.81 -2.19 -5.31
C CYS A 31 -8.92 -3.24 -5.49
N ASN A 32 -10.12 -2.81 -5.88
CA ASN A 32 -11.33 -3.62 -5.75
C ASN A 32 -12.06 -3.81 -7.09
N ASP A 33 -11.63 -3.14 -8.15
CA ASP A 33 -12.16 -3.31 -9.50
C ASP A 33 -11.07 -3.79 -10.49
N ARG A 34 -11.07 -5.09 -10.78
CA ARG A 34 -10.14 -5.69 -11.74
C ARG A 34 -10.32 -5.14 -13.15
N ARG A 35 -11.54 -4.81 -13.57
CA ARG A 35 -11.80 -4.28 -14.93
C ARG A 35 -11.21 -2.88 -15.06
N ALA A 36 -11.37 -2.05 -14.03
CA ALA A 36 -10.72 -0.75 -13.94
C ALA A 36 -9.19 -0.87 -14.01
N ALA A 37 -8.60 -1.79 -13.24
CA ALA A 37 -7.15 -2.02 -13.24
C ALA A 37 -6.63 -2.44 -14.62
N VAL A 38 -7.33 -3.33 -15.33
CA VAL A 38 -6.98 -3.72 -16.71
C VAL A 38 -7.08 -2.52 -17.66
N ALA A 39 -8.17 -1.76 -17.61
CA ALA A 39 -8.34 -0.57 -18.45
C ALA A 39 -7.22 0.46 -18.22
N ILE A 40 -6.80 0.66 -16.97
CA ILE A 40 -5.65 1.51 -16.64
C ILE A 40 -4.39 0.97 -17.31
N LEU A 41 -4.07 -0.32 -17.16
CA LEU A 41 -2.87 -0.91 -17.76
C LEU A 41 -2.84 -0.78 -19.29
N ASP A 42 -3.99 -0.98 -19.94
CA ASP A 42 -4.10 -0.93 -21.41
C ASP A 42 -4.03 0.50 -21.97
N HIS A 43 -4.51 1.49 -21.21
CA HIS A 43 -4.75 2.86 -21.72
C HIS A 43 -3.97 3.97 -21.02
N LEU A 44 -3.22 3.70 -19.95
CA LEU A 44 -2.50 4.75 -19.21
C LEU A 44 -1.43 5.42 -20.07
N GLY A 45 -0.70 4.68 -20.89
CA GLY A 45 0.22 5.24 -21.90
C GLY A 45 1.25 6.26 -21.39
N LEU A 46 1.54 6.28 -20.08
CA LEU A 46 2.53 7.17 -19.48
C LEU A 46 3.90 6.51 -19.48
N LYS A 47 4.94 7.28 -19.77
CA LYS A 47 6.32 6.83 -19.63
C LYS A 47 6.72 6.89 -18.14
N PRO A 48 7.34 5.84 -17.58
CA PRO A 48 7.83 5.86 -16.21
C PRO A 48 8.83 6.99 -15.99
N ASP A 49 8.65 7.78 -14.93
CA ASP A 49 9.63 8.77 -14.48
C ASP A 49 10.79 8.08 -13.75
N PRO A 50 12.07 8.26 -14.16
CA PRO A 50 13.21 7.64 -13.50
C PRO A 50 13.32 7.97 -12.00
N VAL A 51 12.96 9.19 -11.58
CA VAL A 51 13.01 9.58 -10.17
C VAL A 51 11.96 8.81 -9.36
N SER A 52 10.74 8.73 -9.90
CA SER A 52 9.66 7.90 -9.37
C SER A 52 10.09 6.43 -9.24
N GLN A 53 10.73 5.86 -10.25
CA GLN A 53 11.22 4.48 -10.20
C GLN A 53 12.22 4.25 -9.06
N VAL A 54 13.12 5.20 -8.80
CA VAL A 54 14.05 5.11 -7.65
C VAL A 54 13.29 5.12 -6.32
N ARG A 55 12.24 5.95 -6.18
CA ARG A 55 11.39 5.96 -4.98
C ARG A 55 10.67 4.62 -4.80
N LEU A 56 10.12 4.05 -5.87
CA LEU A 56 9.44 2.75 -5.86
C LEU A 56 10.37 1.60 -5.48
N ILE A 57 11.59 1.56 -6.03
CA ILE A 57 12.59 0.52 -5.72
C ILE A 57 12.95 0.51 -4.23
N ARG A 58 12.93 1.66 -3.56
CA ARG A 58 13.24 1.77 -2.12
C ARG A 58 12.17 1.16 -1.22
N LEU A 59 10.94 0.97 -1.73
CA LEU A 59 9.85 0.32 -1.01
C LEU A 59 10.00 -1.20 -0.93
N HIS A 60 10.92 -1.80 -1.70
CA HIS A 60 11.17 -3.23 -1.61
C HIS A 60 11.72 -3.64 -0.23
N GLY A 61 11.09 -4.66 0.37
CA GLY A 61 11.52 -5.23 1.64
C GLY A 61 12.97 -5.74 1.58
N ARG A 62 13.75 -5.46 2.64
CA ARG A 62 15.15 -5.85 2.78
C ARG A 62 15.29 -7.07 3.70
N GLY A 63 16.36 -7.84 3.51
CA GLY A 63 16.78 -8.86 4.48
C GLY A 63 16.00 -10.19 4.49
N ARG A 64 15.07 -10.41 3.54
CA ARG A 64 14.28 -11.65 3.28
C ARG A 64 14.44 -12.75 4.35
N PRO A 65 13.92 -12.54 5.58
CA PRO A 65 14.11 -13.51 6.64
C PRO A 65 13.32 -14.77 6.34
N ASN A 66 13.91 -15.93 6.61
CA ASN A 66 13.14 -17.18 6.58
C ASN A 66 12.16 -17.17 7.76
N LEU A 67 10.86 -17.33 7.49
CA LEU A 67 9.81 -17.21 8.50
C LEU A 67 10.01 -18.19 9.67
N LYS A 68 10.42 -19.44 9.40
CA LYS A 68 10.71 -20.42 10.47
C LYS A 68 11.86 -19.92 11.35
N ARG A 69 12.96 -19.46 10.76
CA ARG A 69 14.11 -18.92 11.52
C ARG A 69 13.74 -17.66 12.31
N LEU A 70 12.85 -16.82 11.77
CA LEU A 70 12.36 -15.63 12.46
C LEU A 70 11.62 -15.99 13.75
N HIS A 71 10.76 -17.01 13.74
CA HIS A 71 10.03 -17.45 14.93
C HIS A 71 10.92 -18.04 16.03
N TYR A 72 12.11 -18.55 15.68
CA TYR A 72 13.12 -18.99 16.65
C TYR A 72 14.05 -17.87 17.13
N ASN A 73 13.93 -16.65 16.59
CA ASN A 73 14.78 -15.53 17.01
C ASN A 73 14.29 -14.97 18.37
N PRO A 74 15.13 -14.97 19.42
CA PRO A 74 14.72 -14.46 20.74
C PRO A 74 14.30 -12.99 20.74
N VAL A 75 14.87 -12.16 19.85
CA VAL A 75 14.48 -10.75 19.70
C VAL A 75 13.05 -10.66 19.16
N TRP A 76 12.71 -11.46 18.14
CA TRP A 76 11.36 -11.50 17.57
C TRP A 76 10.34 -12.00 18.60
N GLN A 77 10.66 -13.08 19.33
CA GLN A 77 9.76 -13.64 20.36
C GLN A 77 9.45 -12.62 21.46
N ARG A 78 10.48 -11.88 21.94
CA ARG A 78 10.27 -10.80 22.91
C ARG A 78 9.41 -9.67 22.36
N ALA A 79 9.64 -9.26 21.11
CA ALA A 79 8.85 -8.20 20.48
C ALA A 79 7.38 -8.59 20.30
N VAL A 80 7.10 -9.85 19.92
CA VAL A 80 5.72 -10.37 19.82
C VAL A 80 5.04 -10.36 21.18
N ARG A 81 5.71 -10.86 22.23
CA ARG A 81 5.15 -10.83 23.58
C ARG A 81 4.81 -9.40 24.02
N LEU A 82 5.72 -8.45 23.78
CA LEU A 82 5.48 -7.04 24.11
C LEU A 82 4.21 -6.51 23.44
N VAL A 83 4.02 -6.75 22.13
CA VAL A 83 2.83 -6.29 21.38
C VAL A 83 1.56 -6.99 21.89
N GLN A 84 1.62 -8.28 22.19
CA GLN A 84 0.48 -9.03 22.74
C GLN A 84 0.07 -8.54 24.13
N ASP A 85 1.04 -8.20 24.98
CA ASP A 85 0.78 -7.67 26.32
C ASP A 85 0.09 -6.29 26.26
N TYR A 86 0.36 -5.48 25.23
CA TYR A 86 -0.36 -4.22 24.99
C TYR A 86 -1.84 -4.44 24.64
N ASP A 87 -2.15 -5.48 23.86
CA ASP A 87 -3.53 -5.82 23.44
C ASP A 87 -4.37 -6.34 24.63
N ALA A 88 -3.72 -6.85 25.67
CA ALA A 88 -4.37 -7.29 26.90
C ALA A 88 -4.72 -6.14 27.88
N SER A 89 -4.34 -4.90 27.57
CA SER A 89 -4.75 -3.71 28.34
C SER A 89 -5.97 -3.11 27.66
N PRO A 90 -7.19 -3.25 28.22
CA PRO A 90 -8.39 -2.77 27.57
C PRO A 90 -8.30 -1.25 27.43
N LEU A 91 -8.32 -0.73 26.20
CA LEU A 91 -8.80 0.63 25.93
C LEU A 91 -10.33 0.76 26.19
N LEU A 92 -10.86 -0.05 27.11
CA LEU A 92 -12.27 -0.18 27.49
C LEU A 92 -12.53 0.46 28.86
N GLU A 93 -11.97 1.65 29.09
CA GLU A 93 -12.57 2.66 29.99
C GLU A 93 -12.44 4.03 29.30
N MET A 94 -13.01 4.15 28.10
CA MET A 94 -13.46 5.46 27.62
C MET A 94 -14.96 5.53 27.85
N ASP A 95 -15.35 5.66 29.12
CA ASP A 95 -16.67 6.19 29.48
C ASP A 95 -16.73 7.64 29.00
N ILE A 96 -17.47 7.86 27.91
CA ILE A 96 -18.06 9.15 27.55
C ILE A 96 -19.58 8.93 27.50
#